data_AF-A0A8H7EE49-F1
#
_entry.id   AF-A0A8H7EE49-F1
#
_cell.length_a   1.000
_cell.length_b   1.000
_cell.length_c   1.000
_cell.angle_alpha   90.00
_cell.angle_beta   90.00
_cell.angle_gamma   90.00
#
_symmetry.space_group_name_H-M   'P 1'
#
loop_
_entity.id
_entity.type
_entity.pdbx_description
1 polymer ?
#
loop_
_entity_poly.entity_id
_entity_poly.type
_entity_poly.pdbx_seq_one_letter_code
_entity_poly.pdbx_strand_id
1 'polypeptide(L)'
;MRTSIFFTAIALIPFAMSAPSRRPSFYPRQNCDNGTADTTTPDEPAESTTPLCDLSGVQQPPSSLPPPTADMSLVLVALGQGTQNYTCSNATAIPSSIGAVAQLFNASCEISSNPTAGTASLGSIEETASIGAHFFLDNTTPDFDILGLGNTVAKKINDVPAPDDATKNVKWLRLEAQTGSSSDVKMVYRLNTVGGMAPASCAGSAPGEVVTVDYEAQYWIYT
;
A
#
# COMPACT_ATOMS: atom_id res chain seq x y z
N MET A 1 24.98 48.64 44.67
CA MET A 1 25.86 48.45 43.50
C MET A 1 24.99 48.00 42.34
N ARG A 2 25.02 48.76 41.23
CA ARG A 2 24.21 48.54 40.03
C ARG A 2 24.88 47.48 39.16
N THR A 3 24.16 46.43 38.76
CA THR A 3 24.61 45.48 37.73
C THR A 3 23.71 45.63 36.51
N SER A 4 24.31 46.15 35.44
CA SER A 4 23.69 46.45 34.16
C SER A 4 23.43 45.17 33.36
N ILE A 5 22.22 45.04 32.83
CA ILE A 5 21.84 44.01 31.85
C ILE A 5 22.12 44.58 30.47
N PHE A 6 23.03 43.95 29.71
CA PHE A 6 23.25 44.27 28.30
C PHE A 6 22.16 43.60 27.45
N PHE A 7 21.21 44.39 26.94
CA PHE A 7 20.33 43.98 25.86
C PHE A 7 21.07 44.10 24.52
N THR A 8 21.37 42.98 23.88
CA THR A 8 21.80 42.95 22.47
C THR A 8 20.55 42.96 21.59
N ALA A 9 20.31 44.07 20.91
CA ALA A 9 19.27 44.19 19.89
C ALA A 9 19.77 43.51 18.60
N ILE A 10 19.13 42.41 18.20
CA ILE A 10 19.35 41.78 16.89
C ILE A 10 18.41 42.46 15.90
N ALA A 11 18.98 43.23 14.97
CA ALA A 11 18.25 43.83 13.86
C ALA A 11 17.87 42.75 12.83
N LEU A 12 16.57 42.54 12.63
CA LEU A 12 16.05 41.72 11.53
C LEU A 12 16.06 42.55 10.23
N ILE A 13 16.90 42.14 9.29
CA ILE A 13 16.91 42.65 7.92
C ILE A 13 15.87 41.83 7.12
N PRO A 14 14.90 42.45 6.44
CA PRO A 14 14.02 41.73 5.53
C PRO A 14 14.77 41.37 4.26
N PHE A 15 15.01 40.07 4.03
CA PHE A 15 15.40 39.57 2.73
C PHE A 15 14.16 39.55 1.81
N ALA A 16 14.07 40.52 0.91
CA ALA A 16 13.19 40.43 -0.25
C ALA A 16 13.83 39.47 -1.26
N MET A 17 13.27 38.26 -1.40
CA MET A 17 13.61 37.40 -2.53
C MET A 17 12.83 37.86 -3.77
N SER A 18 13.55 38.48 -4.69
CA SER A 18 13.09 38.77 -6.05
C SER A 18 12.93 37.46 -6.84
N ALA A 19 11.71 37.18 -7.29
CA ALA A 19 11.45 36.07 -8.20
C ALA A 19 12.08 36.36 -9.59
N PRO A 20 12.81 35.41 -10.20
CA PRO A 20 13.29 35.59 -11.56
C PRO A 20 12.13 35.42 -12.55
N SER A 21 11.83 36.48 -13.31
CA SER A 21 10.93 36.44 -14.47
C SER A 21 11.48 35.48 -15.53
N ARG A 22 10.92 34.27 -15.64
CA ARG A 22 11.17 33.39 -16.79
C ARG A 22 10.36 33.90 -17.99
N ARG A 23 11.08 34.39 -19.00
CA ARG A 23 10.54 34.66 -20.33
C ARG A 23 10.09 33.34 -20.98
N PRO A 24 9.00 33.34 -21.78
CA PRO A 24 8.65 32.17 -22.57
C PRO A 24 9.76 31.89 -23.59
N SER A 25 10.24 30.65 -23.61
CA SER A 25 11.18 30.17 -24.62
C SER A 25 10.45 30.12 -25.96
N PHE A 26 10.88 30.96 -26.89
CA PHE A 26 10.54 30.87 -28.31
C PHE A 26 11.21 29.60 -28.86
N TYR A 27 10.42 28.55 -29.09
CA TYR A 27 10.83 27.49 -30.00
C TYR A 27 10.59 27.96 -31.44
N PRO A 28 11.55 27.80 -32.36
CA PRO A 28 11.37 28.18 -33.75
C PRO A 28 10.29 27.31 -34.39
N ARG A 29 9.34 27.96 -35.07
CA ARG A 29 8.35 27.29 -35.92
C ARG A 29 9.09 26.60 -37.07
N GLN A 30 9.14 25.28 -37.05
CA GLN A 30 9.53 24.50 -38.22
C GLN A 30 8.34 24.46 -39.18
N ASN A 31 8.57 24.98 -40.39
CA ASN A 31 7.65 24.95 -41.51
C ASN A 31 7.26 23.50 -41.82
N CYS A 32 5.97 23.19 -41.80
CA CYS A 32 5.46 21.93 -42.35
C CYS A 32 4.98 22.21 -43.77
N ASP A 33 5.93 22.22 -44.72
CA ASP A 33 5.62 22.17 -46.14
C ASP A 33 5.19 20.75 -46.52
N ASN A 34 3.96 20.67 -47.03
CA ASN A 34 3.40 19.71 -47.99
C ASN A 34 4.19 18.41 -48.24
N GLY A 35 3.87 17.37 -47.47
CA GLY A 35 4.22 15.98 -47.73
C GLY A 35 2.96 15.12 -47.70
N THR A 36 2.68 14.45 -48.82
CA THR A 36 1.53 13.59 -49.09
C THR A 36 1.17 12.65 -47.93
N ALA A 37 -0.12 12.56 -47.61
CA ALA A 37 -0.70 11.69 -46.62
C ALA A 37 -0.30 10.22 -46.83
N ASP A 38 0.36 9.63 -45.84
CA ASP A 38 0.39 8.19 -45.62
C ASP A 38 -0.35 7.91 -44.31
N THR A 39 -1.45 7.18 -44.42
CA THR A 39 -2.33 6.83 -43.31
C THR A 39 -1.75 5.59 -42.65
N THR A 40 -0.80 5.79 -41.75
CA THR A 40 -0.46 4.79 -40.73
C THR A 40 -0.68 5.44 -39.37
N THR A 41 -1.84 5.12 -38.80
CA THR A 41 -2.18 5.35 -37.39
C THR A 41 -0.97 4.95 -36.53
N PRO A 42 -0.51 5.80 -35.59
CA PRO A 42 0.43 5.35 -34.58
C PRO A 42 -0.23 4.21 -33.81
N ASP A 43 0.40 3.02 -33.80
CA ASP A 43 -0.03 1.91 -32.95
C ASP A 43 -0.18 2.42 -31.52
N GLU A 44 -1.41 2.39 -31.04
CA GLU A 44 -1.77 2.48 -29.63
C GLU A 44 -0.91 1.46 -28.88
N PRO A 45 -0.20 1.83 -27.79
CA PRO A 45 0.54 0.87 -27.01
C PRO A 45 -0.43 -0.21 -26.57
N ALA A 46 -0.26 -1.44 -27.07
CA ALA A 46 -1.12 -2.55 -26.77
C ALA A 46 -1.32 -2.62 -25.25
N GLU A 47 -2.57 -2.46 -24.81
CA GLU A 47 -2.91 -2.72 -23.42
C GLU A 47 -2.40 -4.11 -23.07
N SER A 48 -1.54 -4.17 -22.05
CA SER A 48 -1.07 -5.41 -21.47
C SER A 48 -2.29 -6.18 -20.97
N THR A 49 -2.82 -7.06 -21.82
CA THR A 49 -3.88 -8.01 -21.47
C THR A 49 -3.27 -9.06 -20.57
N THR A 50 -3.07 -8.70 -19.30
CA THR A 50 -2.80 -9.67 -18.23
C THR A 50 -3.83 -10.78 -18.36
N PRO A 51 -3.42 -12.06 -18.50
CA PRO A 51 -4.37 -13.14 -18.67
C PRO A 51 -5.35 -13.12 -17.49
N LEU A 52 -6.63 -12.92 -17.80
CA LEU A 52 -7.68 -12.84 -16.79
C LEU A 52 -7.96 -14.27 -16.31
N CYS A 53 -7.21 -14.72 -15.30
CA CYS A 53 -7.40 -16.03 -14.70
C CYS A 53 -8.77 -16.11 -14.02
N ASP A 54 -9.43 -17.27 -14.11
CA ASP A 54 -10.75 -17.48 -13.51
C ASP A 54 -10.64 -17.66 -11.99
N LEU A 55 -11.26 -16.75 -11.23
CA LEU A 55 -11.29 -16.75 -9.78
C LEU A 55 -12.60 -17.29 -9.19
N SER A 56 -13.59 -17.63 -10.03
CA SER A 56 -14.95 -17.98 -9.58
C SER A 56 -15.03 -19.24 -8.70
N GLY A 57 -14.09 -20.18 -8.89
CA GLY A 57 -14.00 -21.41 -8.10
C GLY A 57 -12.99 -21.35 -6.94
N VAL A 58 -12.25 -20.25 -6.80
CA VAL A 58 -11.15 -20.15 -5.84
C VAL A 58 -11.71 -19.85 -4.45
N GLN A 59 -11.34 -20.70 -3.48
CA GLN A 59 -11.75 -20.56 -2.09
C GLN A 59 -10.61 -20.01 -1.23
N GLN A 60 -10.97 -19.20 -0.24
CA GLN A 60 -10.00 -18.73 0.76
C GLN A 60 -9.40 -19.90 1.53
N PRO A 61 -8.15 -19.77 2.03
CA PRO A 61 -7.62 -20.70 3.00
C PRO A 61 -8.56 -20.77 4.24
N PRO A 62 -8.71 -21.96 4.85
CA PRO A 62 -9.62 -22.15 5.97
C PRO A 62 -9.21 -21.30 7.17
N SER A 63 -10.17 -20.63 7.79
CA SER A 63 -9.96 -19.86 9.03
C SER A 63 -11.26 -19.69 9.82
N SER A 64 -11.15 -19.11 11.02
CA SER A 64 -12.31 -18.69 11.81
C SER A 64 -12.79 -17.27 11.50
N LEU A 65 -12.29 -16.62 10.43
CA LEU A 65 -12.88 -15.38 9.95
C LEU A 65 -14.23 -15.68 9.31
N PRO A 66 -15.23 -14.78 9.46
CA PRO A 66 -16.46 -14.90 8.69
C PRO A 66 -16.14 -14.92 7.19
N PRO A 67 -16.66 -15.89 6.41
CA PRO A 67 -16.38 -15.98 4.99
C PRO A 67 -17.03 -14.82 4.21
N PRO A 68 -16.62 -14.59 2.95
CA PRO A 68 -17.35 -13.74 2.02
C PRO A 68 -18.82 -14.19 1.89
N THR A 69 -19.73 -13.23 1.75
CA THR A 69 -21.16 -13.54 1.54
C THR A 69 -21.41 -13.99 0.10
N ALA A 70 -22.52 -14.69 -0.14
CA ALA A 70 -22.81 -15.30 -1.44
C ALA A 70 -23.05 -14.30 -2.58
N ASP A 71 -23.29 -13.02 -2.27
CA ASP A 71 -23.44 -11.93 -3.23
C ASP A 71 -22.10 -11.28 -3.64
N MET A 72 -20.99 -11.72 -3.05
CA MET A 72 -19.66 -11.22 -3.33
C MET A 72 -18.92 -12.12 -4.33
N SER A 73 -18.12 -11.51 -5.20
CA SER A 73 -17.23 -12.21 -6.13
C SER A 73 -15.77 -11.87 -5.85
N LEU A 74 -14.90 -12.88 -5.87
CA LEU A 74 -13.45 -12.68 -5.78
C LEU A 74 -12.97 -12.10 -7.11
N VAL A 75 -12.40 -10.88 -7.08
CA VAL A 75 -11.96 -10.16 -8.29
C VAL A 75 -10.45 -10.05 -8.41
N LEU A 76 -9.73 -10.18 -7.29
CA LEU A 76 -8.27 -10.08 -7.27
C LEU A 76 -7.73 -10.79 -6.03
N VAL A 77 -6.63 -11.54 -6.22
CA VAL A 77 -5.72 -11.90 -5.14
C VAL A 77 -4.39 -11.19 -5.39
N ALA A 78 -4.00 -10.33 -4.46
CA ALA A 78 -2.74 -9.60 -4.54
C ALA A 78 -1.74 -10.10 -3.49
N LEU A 79 -0.48 -10.24 -3.87
CA LEU A 79 0.63 -10.34 -2.94
C LEU A 79 0.99 -8.93 -2.48
N GLY A 80 0.89 -8.67 -1.18
CA GLY A 80 1.39 -7.44 -0.58
C GLY A 80 2.75 -7.68 0.06
N GLN A 81 3.73 -6.84 -0.29
CA GLN A 81 5.07 -6.88 0.27
C GLN A 81 5.47 -5.50 0.77
N GLY A 82 5.91 -5.45 2.02
CA GLY A 82 6.34 -4.21 2.63
C GLY A 82 6.55 -4.38 4.11
N THR A 83 6.03 -3.46 4.91
CA THR A 83 6.37 -3.39 6.32
C THR A 83 5.16 -3.09 7.21
N GLN A 84 5.22 -3.68 8.40
CA GLN A 84 4.41 -3.30 9.54
C GLN A 84 5.19 -2.28 10.37
N ASN A 85 4.54 -1.18 10.74
CA ASN A 85 5.16 -0.08 11.44
C ASN A 85 4.59 0.05 12.85
N TYR A 86 5.49 0.22 13.82
CA TYR A 86 5.18 0.32 15.23
C TYR A 86 5.86 1.54 15.84
N THR A 87 5.28 2.11 16.90
CA THR A 87 5.91 3.16 17.70
C THR A 87 6.15 2.71 19.13
N CYS A 88 7.19 3.26 19.73
CA CYS A 88 7.63 2.95 21.08
C CYS A 88 7.47 4.14 22.02
N SER A 89 6.82 3.95 23.15
CA SER A 89 6.70 5.01 24.18
C SER A 89 7.93 5.07 25.09
N ASN A 90 8.59 3.94 25.32
CA ASN A 90 9.87 3.80 26.03
C ASN A 90 10.47 2.41 25.74
N ALA A 91 11.73 2.19 26.11
CA ALA A 91 12.47 0.98 25.78
C ALA A 91 11.90 -0.34 26.36
N THR A 92 11.02 -0.28 27.36
CA THR A 92 10.39 -1.47 27.98
C THR A 92 8.95 -1.68 27.53
N ALA A 93 8.40 -0.74 26.75
CA ALA A 93 7.03 -0.84 26.27
C ALA A 93 6.89 -1.95 25.22
N ILE A 94 5.67 -2.47 25.10
CA ILE A 94 5.26 -3.25 23.93
C ILE A 94 5.00 -2.25 22.78
N PRO A 95 5.59 -2.44 21.60
CA PRO A 95 5.37 -1.54 20.46
C PRO A 95 3.89 -1.45 20.09
N SER A 96 3.41 -0.25 19.81
CA SER A 96 2.03 0.01 19.38
C SER A 96 1.98 0.13 17.86
N SER A 97 1.05 -0.58 17.21
CA SER A 97 0.88 -0.52 15.75
C SER A 97 0.49 0.89 15.31
N ILE A 98 1.17 1.42 14.29
CA ILE A 98 0.86 2.69 13.64
C ILE A 98 0.52 2.53 12.16
N GLY A 99 0.41 1.29 11.68
CA GLY A 99 -0.06 0.97 10.34
C GLY A 99 0.91 0.09 9.57
N ALA A 100 0.69 0.00 8.28
CA ALA A 100 1.51 -0.76 7.34
C ALA A 100 1.65 0.01 6.03
N VAL A 101 2.69 -0.33 5.27
CA VAL A 101 2.87 0.09 3.88
C VAL A 101 3.30 -1.12 3.09
N ALA A 102 2.70 -1.37 1.92
CA ALA A 102 3.08 -2.45 1.03
C ALA A 102 2.82 -2.09 -0.43
N GLN A 103 3.69 -2.58 -1.31
CA GLN A 103 3.39 -2.66 -2.73
C GLN A 103 2.55 -3.91 -2.99
N LEU A 104 1.67 -3.85 -3.98
CA LEU A 104 0.76 -4.93 -4.33
C LEU A 104 1.13 -5.48 -5.71
N PHE A 105 1.22 -6.80 -5.82
CA PHE A 105 1.51 -7.53 -7.05
C PHE A 105 0.37 -8.50 -7.35
N ASN A 106 0.01 -8.67 -8.62
CA ASN A 106 -1.10 -9.55 -8.98
C ASN A 106 -0.71 -11.02 -8.82
N ALA A 107 -1.34 -11.73 -7.90
CA ALA A 107 -1.13 -13.15 -7.65
C ALA A 107 -2.32 -14.01 -8.10
N SER A 108 -3.30 -13.43 -8.80
CA SER A 108 -4.57 -14.09 -9.11
C SER A 108 -4.39 -15.38 -9.91
N CYS A 109 -3.48 -15.39 -10.89
CA CYS A 109 -3.23 -16.56 -11.73
C CYS A 109 -2.54 -17.70 -10.99
N GLU A 110 -1.58 -17.36 -10.12
CA GLU A 110 -0.88 -18.34 -9.28
C GLU A 110 -1.86 -18.97 -8.30
N ILE A 111 -2.72 -18.17 -7.66
CA ILE A 111 -3.73 -18.66 -6.72
C ILE A 111 -4.86 -19.41 -7.43
N SER A 112 -5.27 -18.99 -8.62
CA SER A 112 -6.23 -19.74 -9.44
C SER A 112 -5.70 -21.14 -9.80
N SER A 113 -4.42 -21.23 -10.15
CA SER A 113 -3.76 -22.49 -10.52
C SER A 113 -3.42 -23.37 -9.30
N ASN A 114 -3.08 -22.75 -8.18
CA ASN A 114 -2.76 -23.41 -6.91
C ASN A 114 -3.39 -22.65 -5.72
N PRO A 115 -4.68 -22.91 -5.40
CA PRO A 115 -5.38 -22.20 -4.33
C PRO A 115 -4.78 -22.39 -2.93
N THR A 116 -3.89 -23.36 -2.76
CA THR A 116 -3.20 -23.65 -1.49
C THR A 116 -1.82 -23.00 -1.38
N ALA A 117 -1.37 -22.27 -2.41
CA ALA A 117 -0.09 -21.59 -2.40
C ALA A 117 -0.03 -20.56 -1.25
N GLY A 118 0.99 -20.70 -0.40
CA GLY A 118 1.29 -19.75 0.66
C GLY A 118 2.07 -18.54 0.13
N THR A 119 2.06 -17.44 0.87
CA THR A 119 2.69 -16.17 0.48
C THR A 119 4.17 -16.31 0.13
N ALA A 120 4.95 -17.08 0.89
CA ALA A 120 6.37 -17.30 0.60
C ALA A 120 6.64 -17.96 -0.77
N SER A 121 5.66 -18.72 -1.31
CA SER A 121 5.77 -19.29 -2.66
C SER A 121 5.44 -18.31 -3.78
N LEU A 122 4.78 -17.20 -3.44
CA LEU A 122 4.41 -16.15 -4.38
C LEU A 122 5.53 -15.12 -4.57
N GLY A 123 6.52 -15.01 -3.68
CA GLY A 123 7.59 -14.00 -3.77
C GLY A 123 8.41 -14.03 -5.07
N SER A 124 8.28 -15.08 -5.89
CA SER A 124 8.85 -15.11 -7.25
C SER A 124 8.13 -14.19 -8.25
N ILE A 125 6.94 -13.67 -7.91
CA ILE A 125 6.19 -12.72 -8.76
C ILE A 125 6.67 -11.26 -8.61
N GLU A 126 7.68 -10.99 -7.78
CA GLU A 126 8.29 -9.65 -7.65
C GLU A 126 8.87 -9.09 -8.95
N GLU A 127 9.16 -9.95 -9.95
CA GLU A 127 9.56 -9.48 -11.28
C GLU A 127 8.39 -8.87 -12.07
N THR A 128 7.16 -8.92 -11.55
CA THR A 128 5.99 -8.28 -12.16
C THR A 128 5.85 -6.81 -11.74
N ALA A 129 5.22 -6.00 -12.59
CA ALA A 129 4.93 -4.62 -12.24
C ALA A 129 3.95 -4.56 -11.06
N SER A 130 4.23 -3.70 -10.09
CA SER A 130 3.29 -3.36 -9.02
C SER A 130 1.96 -2.89 -9.63
N ILE A 131 0.86 -3.44 -9.11
CA ILE A 131 -0.51 -3.08 -9.49
C ILE A 131 -1.12 -2.04 -8.55
N GLY A 132 -0.38 -1.57 -7.56
CA GLY A 132 -0.89 -0.62 -6.59
C GLY A 132 -0.16 -0.65 -5.26
N ALA A 133 -0.76 0.01 -4.28
CA ALA A 133 -0.22 0.07 -2.93
C ALA A 133 -1.31 -0.11 -1.88
N HIS A 134 -0.89 -0.65 -0.74
CA HIS A 134 -1.64 -0.64 0.50
C HIS A 134 -0.89 0.23 1.51
N PHE A 135 -1.58 1.16 2.16
CA PHE A 135 -1.01 2.00 3.21
C PHE A 135 -2.07 2.35 4.26
N PHE A 136 -1.67 3.06 5.30
CA PHE A 136 -2.56 3.51 6.36
C PHE A 136 -2.68 5.04 6.32
N LEU A 137 -3.90 5.57 6.23
CA LEU A 137 -4.16 7.02 6.24
C LEU A 137 -3.95 7.64 7.62
N ASP A 138 -4.22 6.83 8.64
CA ASP A 138 -3.97 7.08 10.06
C ASP A 138 -3.65 5.73 10.72
N ASN A 139 -3.44 5.70 12.03
CA ASN A 139 -3.03 4.46 12.73
C ASN A 139 -4.04 3.29 12.64
N THR A 140 -5.25 3.51 12.13
CA THR A 140 -6.37 2.56 12.13
C THR A 140 -7.05 2.35 10.78
N THR A 141 -6.82 3.24 9.81
CA THR A 141 -7.54 3.26 8.53
C THR A 141 -6.67 2.70 7.40
N PRO A 142 -6.79 1.40 7.08
CA PRO A 142 -6.15 0.82 5.90
C PRO A 142 -6.77 1.38 4.61
N ASP A 143 -5.92 1.68 3.65
CA ASP A 143 -6.26 2.17 2.33
C ASP A 143 -5.57 1.28 1.27
N PHE A 144 -6.29 1.04 0.18
CA PHE A 144 -5.80 0.33 -0.99
C PHE A 144 -6.03 1.21 -2.21
N ASP A 145 -4.98 1.46 -2.98
CA ASP A 145 -5.07 2.10 -4.28
C ASP A 145 -4.56 1.13 -5.33
N ILE A 146 -5.48 0.54 -6.10
CA ILE A 146 -5.20 -0.57 -7.01
C ILE A 146 -5.60 -0.16 -8.42
N LEU A 147 -4.65 -0.27 -9.34
CA LEU A 147 -4.86 -0.02 -10.76
C LEU A 147 -5.99 -0.91 -11.29
N GLY A 148 -6.97 -0.30 -11.93
CA GLY A 148 -8.15 -0.98 -12.48
C GLY A 148 -9.30 -1.21 -11.49
N LEU A 149 -9.08 -1.13 -10.18
CA LEU A 149 -10.15 -1.20 -9.16
C LEU A 149 -10.46 0.16 -8.52
N GLY A 150 -9.47 1.06 -8.46
CA GLY A 150 -9.57 2.34 -7.78
C GLY A 150 -9.19 2.26 -6.30
N ASN A 151 -9.63 3.26 -5.55
CA ASN A 151 -9.32 3.41 -4.14
C ASN A 151 -10.39 2.75 -3.26
N THR A 152 -9.93 1.97 -2.28
CA THR A 152 -10.74 1.37 -1.23
C THR A 152 -10.19 1.80 0.13
N VAL A 153 -10.92 2.69 0.81
CA VAL A 153 -10.70 2.95 2.24
C VAL A 153 -11.45 1.88 3.02
N ALA A 154 -10.77 1.17 3.91
CA ALA A 154 -11.36 0.07 4.64
C ALA A 154 -11.23 0.25 6.15
N LYS A 155 -12.04 -0.51 6.90
CA LYS A 155 -11.95 -0.63 8.35
C LYS A 155 -11.84 -2.09 8.74
N LYS A 156 -11.04 -2.38 9.78
CA LYS A 156 -10.98 -3.73 10.34
C LYS A 156 -12.27 -4.06 11.07
N ILE A 157 -12.91 -5.18 10.72
CA ILE A 157 -14.13 -5.67 11.41
C ILE A 157 -13.93 -7.00 12.12
N ASN A 158 -12.99 -7.85 11.69
CA ASN A 158 -12.58 -9.04 12.42
C ASN A 158 -11.08 -9.28 12.29
N ASP A 159 -10.51 -9.97 13.27
CA ASP A 159 -9.16 -10.52 13.21
C ASP A 159 -9.08 -11.89 13.88
N VAL A 160 -8.13 -12.70 13.42
CA VAL A 160 -7.76 -13.98 14.02
C VAL A 160 -6.24 -14.11 14.03
N PRO A 161 -5.64 -14.86 14.99
CA PRO A 161 -4.22 -15.18 14.94
C PRO A 161 -3.83 -15.83 13.61
N ALA A 162 -2.61 -15.59 13.13
CA ALA A 162 -2.08 -16.34 11.99
C ALA A 162 -2.05 -17.85 12.34
N PRO A 163 -2.63 -18.74 11.52
CA PRO A 163 -2.77 -20.16 11.87
C PRO A 163 -1.46 -20.93 11.96
N ASP A 164 -0.40 -20.47 11.29
CA ASP A 164 0.89 -21.16 11.19
C ASP A 164 1.85 -20.80 12.34
N ASP A 165 2.13 -19.52 12.55
CA ASP A 165 2.97 -19.02 13.65
C ASP A 165 2.55 -17.60 14.06
N ALA A 166 1.55 -17.53 14.96
CA ALA A 166 1.04 -16.27 15.50
C ALA A 166 2.04 -15.44 16.32
N THR A 167 3.24 -15.99 16.61
CA THR A 167 4.31 -15.23 17.28
C THR A 167 5.19 -14.48 16.30
N LYS A 168 5.20 -14.87 15.03
CA LYS A 168 5.99 -14.26 13.96
C LYS A 168 5.16 -13.54 12.91
N ASN A 169 3.95 -14.05 12.65
CA ASN A 169 3.10 -13.59 11.56
C ASN A 169 1.96 -12.72 12.08
N VAL A 170 1.78 -11.54 11.47
CA VAL A 170 0.68 -10.65 11.84
C VAL A 170 -0.67 -11.32 11.63
N LYS A 171 -1.66 -10.92 12.42
CA LYS A 171 -3.01 -11.47 12.37
C LYS A 171 -3.61 -11.46 10.97
N TRP A 172 -4.44 -12.45 10.68
CA TRP A 172 -5.31 -12.40 9.52
C TRP A 172 -6.48 -11.46 9.81
N LEU A 173 -6.87 -10.68 8.81
CA LEU A 173 -7.85 -9.62 8.97
C LEU A 173 -8.99 -9.78 7.97
N ARG A 174 -10.18 -9.38 8.42
CA ARG A 174 -11.33 -9.11 7.55
C ARG A 174 -11.61 -7.60 7.62
N LEU A 175 -11.52 -6.95 6.47
CA LEU A 175 -11.65 -5.50 6.32
C LEU A 175 -12.88 -5.20 5.48
N GLU A 176 -13.73 -4.29 5.95
CA GLU A 176 -14.92 -3.84 5.23
C GLU A 176 -14.65 -2.48 4.60
N ALA A 177 -15.01 -2.33 3.32
CA ALA A 177 -14.89 -1.06 2.63
C ALA A 177 -15.81 0.00 3.27
N GLN A 178 -15.32 1.22 3.34
CA GLN A 178 -16.03 2.37 3.88
C GLN A 178 -16.70 3.16 2.77
N THR A 179 -17.79 3.86 3.13
CA THR A 179 -18.44 4.85 2.28
C THR A 179 -17.45 5.93 1.86
N GLY A 180 -17.43 6.28 0.58
CA GLY A 180 -16.50 7.25 0.02
C GLY A 180 -15.30 6.64 -0.71
N SER A 181 -15.15 5.30 -0.65
CA SER A 181 -14.27 4.57 -1.58
C SER A 181 -14.70 4.81 -3.03
N SER A 182 -13.75 4.92 -3.95
CA SER A 182 -14.05 5.07 -5.39
C SER A 182 -14.24 3.72 -6.10
N SER A 183 -13.74 2.64 -5.51
CA SER A 183 -13.90 1.27 -5.98
C SER A 183 -15.26 0.66 -5.60
N ASP A 184 -15.69 -0.37 -6.34
CA ASP A 184 -16.84 -1.22 -5.97
C ASP A 184 -16.49 -2.33 -4.96
N VAL A 185 -15.26 -2.34 -4.42
CA VAL A 185 -14.82 -3.32 -3.42
C VAL A 185 -15.69 -3.22 -2.18
N LYS A 186 -16.19 -4.36 -1.71
CA LYS A 186 -16.96 -4.48 -0.47
C LYS A 186 -16.11 -5.00 0.69
N MET A 187 -15.24 -5.97 0.42
CA MET A 187 -14.48 -6.68 1.44
C MET A 187 -13.05 -6.98 0.98
N VAL A 188 -12.10 -6.81 1.89
CA VAL A 188 -10.71 -7.23 1.71
C VAL A 188 -10.32 -8.16 2.85
N TYR A 189 -9.71 -9.30 2.54
CA TYR A 189 -9.15 -10.20 3.53
C TYR A 189 -7.64 -10.22 3.44
N ARG A 190 -6.97 -9.99 4.57
CA ARG A 190 -5.53 -10.22 4.71
C ARG A 190 -5.31 -11.63 5.26
N LEU A 191 -4.78 -12.52 4.44
CA LEU A 191 -4.60 -13.95 4.72
C LEU A 191 -3.15 -14.38 4.45
N ASN A 192 -2.79 -15.58 4.90
CA ASN A 192 -1.47 -16.18 4.68
C ASN A 192 -0.29 -15.25 5.02
N THR A 193 -0.39 -14.47 6.09
CA THR A 193 0.65 -13.49 6.48
C THR A 193 1.98 -14.17 6.82
N VAL A 194 3.08 -13.51 6.46
CA VAL A 194 4.46 -13.90 6.81
C VAL A 194 5.15 -12.69 7.42
N GLY A 195 5.66 -12.84 8.64
CA GLY A 195 6.37 -11.78 9.34
C GLY A 195 5.47 -10.64 9.83
N GLY A 196 6.09 -9.48 10.02
CA GLY A 196 5.46 -8.25 10.46
C GLY A 196 5.11 -8.16 11.94
N MET A 197 5.26 -9.22 12.75
CA MET A 197 4.94 -9.13 14.18
C MET A 197 5.85 -8.16 14.91
N ALA A 198 5.24 -7.37 15.80
CA ALA A 198 5.98 -6.49 16.69
C ALA A 198 6.99 -7.28 17.54
N PRO A 199 8.19 -6.73 17.80
CA PRO A 199 9.07 -7.32 18.79
C PRO A 199 8.40 -7.34 20.18
N ALA A 200 8.84 -8.25 21.04
CA ALA A 200 8.29 -8.41 22.38
C ALA A 200 8.46 -7.15 23.26
N SER A 201 9.42 -6.29 22.93
CA SER A 201 9.63 -5.00 23.57
C SER A 201 10.30 -4.01 22.62
N CYS A 202 10.24 -2.74 23.01
CA CYS A 202 10.96 -1.62 22.40
C CYS A 202 12.43 -1.54 22.81
N ALA A 203 13.04 -2.65 23.22
CA ALA A 203 14.43 -2.64 23.69
C ALA A 203 15.36 -2.17 22.56
N GLY A 204 16.14 -1.13 22.82
CA GLY A 204 17.02 -0.52 21.82
C GLY A 204 16.37 0.61 21.01
N SER A 205 15.07 0.89 21.19
CA SER A 205 14.37 2.00 20.54
C SER A 205 14.15 3.18 21.49
N ALA A 206 14.35 4.39 20.98
CA ALA A 206 14.05 5.62 21.71
C ALA A 206 12.52 5.90 21.75
N PRO A 207 12.03 6.64 22.76
CA PRO A 207 10.65 7.14 22.75
C PRO A 207 10.33 7.90 21.45
N GLY A 208 9.24 7.53 20.79
CA GLY A 208 8.80 8.11 19.51
C GLY A 208 9.48 7.52 18.28
N GLU A 209 10.45 6.62 18.43
CA GLU A 209 11.06 5.92 17.30
C GLU A 209 10.07 4.96 16.65
N VAL A 210 10.19 4.82 15.32
CA VAL A 210 9.41 3.88 14.53
C VAL A 210 10.23 2.60 14.37
N VAL A 211 9.63 1.48 14.79
CA VAL A 211 10.16 0.14 14.54
C VAL A 211 9.42 -0.42 13.34
N THR A 212 10.18 -0.79 12.31
CA THR A 212 9.68 -1.33 11.05
C THR A 212 10.03 -2.82 10.98
N VAL A 213 9.04 -3.64 10.65
CA VAL A 213 9.20 -5.09 10.54
C VAL A 213 8.67 -5.52 9.17
N ASP A 214 9.51 -6.17 8.37
CA ASP A 214 9.12 -6.69 7.06
C ASP A 214 7.96 -7.68 7.19
N TYR A 215 7.00 -7.57 6.28
CA TYR A 215 5.89 -8.49 6.18
C TYR A 215 5.47 -8.71 4.73
N GLU A 216 4.88 -9.87 4.52
CA GLU A 216 4.16 -10.21 3.31
C GLU A 216 2.77 -10.73 3.65
N ALA A 217 1.79 -10.55 2.76
CA ALA A 217 0.48 -11.15 2.91
C ALA A 217 -0.23 -11.35 1.57
N GLN A 218 -1.22 -12.23 1.56
CA GLN A 218 -2.21 -12.27 0.48
C GLN A 218 -3.39 -11.36 0.82
N TYR A 219 -3.75 -10.51 -0.11
CA TYR A 219 -4.94 -9.66 -0.07
C TYR A 219 -5.99 -10.19 -1.04
N TRP A 220 -7.08 -10.72 -0.49
CA TRP A 220 -8.19 -11.28 -1.25
C TRP A 220 -9.32 -10.27 -1.32
N ILE A 221 -9.65 -9.81 -2.53
CA ILE A 221 -10.46 -8.62 -2.76
C ILE A 221 -11.79 -9.02 -3.40
N TYR A 222 -12.89 -8.59 -2.77
CA TYR A 222 -14.25 -8.95 -3.14
C TYR A 222 -15.09 -7.72 -3.44
N THR A 223 -15.85 -7.78 -4.53
CA THR A 223 -16.90 -6.83 -4.92
C THR A 223 -18.28 -7.47 -4.79
#